data_AF-A0A1G7WY72-F1
#
_entry.id   AF-A0A1G7WY72-F1
#
_cell.length_a   1.000
_cell.length_b   1.000
_cell.length_c   1.000
_cell.angle_alpha   90.00
_cell.angle_beta   90.00
_cell.angle_gamma   90.00
#
_symmetry.space_group_name_H-M   'P 1'
#
loop_
_entity.id
_entity.type
_entity.pdbx_description
1 polymer ?
#
loop_
_entity_poly.entity_id
_entity_poly.type
_entity_poly.pdbx_seq_one_letter_code
_entity_poly.pdbx_strand_id
1 'polypeptide(L)'
;MPISVILPIVRENMASLDISPYQNKLLGKSNPVVVTADTRMDKLLYSISLSRTDAEYLDEVRDSLTLRRNTLKKSLTEYWKTLKENLNFGIELRASVNWEQLTQKIDLATSKSSKNNLLNPNNGRIQLANYLTVIQYKFNGYPPSDDKLRAVLGGVRNWPLVSSNGVISSWAENNGGPAAFYETSGWSHRQALWWWLGRISHFDVSMLTALLILLQPSWTPGSIIQAKIENRHGKSYLDFRDDEKTYTVEKPRAKAMKEEILDPIALDIISTLIECNKDLRNKLIKSNDPKAHLLFLPYGKTVVSVPSPVFATAYLSGSGDKPNHVQSTRSPDYIWIGNLFPELVKIGLGKGTISFKKIRATEGVLEWFRTKSLRAVSKKLGNTERVALQHYIPKALLDSWNTRIVRRFQNLLIVVAAADTQFLLDVSDFANTADLHAFLVDMLRLHGPTEAPLAQLLHEKFGFVTNDGKSKVPKMYANPNSQLHVSIGKAALTALYSYQTALQNSPFPADFLDKVDPVTGLSPRHFISLTDLLQMRLPKDKNPEYVACHQEALAIAGSPKNLEKWERLLRNVK
;
A
#
# COMPACT_ATOMS: atom_id res chain seq x y z
N MET A 1 4.78 7.20 -23.16
CA MET A 1 4.00 8.24 -23.86
C MET A 1 3.06 7.56 -24.87
N PRO A 2 1.90 8.10 -25.24
CA PRO A 2 1.18 7.60 -26.42
C PRO A 2 2.00 7.94 -27.67
N ILE A 3 2.35 6.92 -28.45
CA ILE A 3 3.40 6.88 -29.49
C ILE A 3 2.92 7.40 -30.85
N SER A 4 1.95 8.32 -30.93
CA SER A 4 1.37 8.64 -32.24
C SER A 4 0.74 10.03 -32.34
N VAL A 5 1.52 11.08 -32.08
CA VAL A 5 1.19 12.42 -32.58
C VAL A 5 2.07 12.70 -33.79
N ILE A 6 1.51 12.49 -34.98
CA ILE A 6 2.09 12.97 -36.24
C ILE A 6 1.76 14.46 -36.30
N LEU A 7 2.77 15.31 -36.14
CA LEU A 7 2.62 16.74 -36.39
C LEU A 7 2.51 16.94 -37.91
N PRO A 8 1.43 17.57 -38.42
CA PRO A 8 1.29 17.82 -39.85
C PRO A 8 2.42 18.74 -40.34
N ILE A 9 2.96 18.44 -41.53
CA ILE A 9 3.95 19.29 -42.20
C ILE A 9 3.24 20.57 -42.62
N VAL A 10 3.56 21.69 -41.95
CA VAL A 10 3.06 23.02 -42.34
C VAL A 10 3.70 23.38 -43.68
N ARG A 11 2.88 23.41 -44.74
CA ARG A 11 3.29 23.76 -46.13
C ARG A 11 2.81 25.15 -46.55
N GLU A 12 2.69 26.10 -45.62
CA GLU A 12 2.30 27.47 -45.96
C GLU A 12 3.42 28.45 -45.66
N ASN A 13 3.75 29.27 -46.67
CA ASN A 13 4.68 30.39 -46.55
C ASN A 13 4.17 31.36 -45.47
N MET A 14 4.91 31.50 -44.37
CA MET A 14 4.57 32.32 -43.19
C MET A 14 4.50 33.85 -43.45
N ALA A 15 4.50 34.31 -44.70
CA ALA A 15 4.57 35.73 -45.04
C ALA A 15 3.21 36.45 -45.09
N SER A 16 2.07 35.77 -44.92
CA SER A 16 0.74 36.43 -45.05
C SER A 16 -0.36 35.86 -44.16
N LEU A 17 -0.03 35.41 -42.94
CA LEU A 17 -1.06 35.12 -41.94
C LEU A 17 -1.54 36.43 -41.30
N ASP A 18 -2.63 36.96 -41.84
CA ASP A 18 -3.39 38.02 -41.16
C ASP A 18 -3.99 37.44 -39.87
N ILE A 19 -3.36 37.82 -38.76
CA ILE A 19 -3.69 37.39 -37.40
C ILE A 19 -4.82 38.21 -36.77
N SER A 20 -5.38 39.20 -37.48
CA SER A 20 -6.48 40.03 -37.01
C SER A 20 -7.81 39.30 -36.66
N PRO A 21 -8.14 38.10 -37.21
CA PRO A 21 -9.36 37.37 -36.81
C PRO A 21 -9.16 36.48 -35.58
N TYR A 22 -7.93 36.25 -35.11
CA TYR A 22 -7.67 35.42 -33.94
C TYR A 22 -7.93 36.22 -32.66
N GLN A 23 -9.18 36.20 -32.20
CA GLN A 23 -9.51 36.59 -30.83
C GLN A 23 -8.57 35.86 -29.86
N ASN A 24 -8.13 36.56 -28.79
CA ASN A 24 -7.33 36.05 -27.66
C ASN A 24 -8.03 34.92 -26.86
N LYS A 25 -8.42 33.85 -27.53
CA LYS A 25 -8.95 32.61 -26.97
C LYS A 25 -8.06 31.48 -27.42
N LEU A 26 -7.20 31.02 -26.51
CA LEU A 26 -6.53 29.72 -26.60
C LEU A 26 -7.56 28.63 -26.99
N LEU A 27 -7.24 27.85 -28.02
CA LEU A 27 -7.99 26.66 -28.40
C LEU A 27 -8.21 25.77 -27.17
N GLY A 28 -9.47 25.51 -26.81
CA GLY A 28 -9.83 24.70 -25.63
C GLY A 28 -10.21 25.47 -24.36
N LYS A 29 -10.37 26.81 -24.39
CA LYS A 29 -10.97 27.57 -23.28
C LYS A 29 -12.42 27.12 -23.02
N SER A 30 -12.58 26.09 -22.20
CA SER A 30 -13.79 25.90 -21.38
C SER A 30 -13.75 26.93 -20.24
N ASN A 31 -14.91 27.40 -19.80
CA ASN A 31 -14.99 28.24 -18.61
C ASN A 31 -14.33 27.47 -17.45
N PRO A 32 -13.35 28.05 -16.72
CA PRO A 32 -12.75 27.39 -15.58
C PRO A 32 -13.85 27.03 -14.60
N VAL A 33 -14.03 25.73 -14.37
CA VAL A 33 -14.94 25.25 -13.33
C VAL A 33 -14.26 25.62 -12.00
N VAL A 34 -14.91 26.48 -11.22
CA VAL A 34 -14.45 26.82 -9.88
C VAL A 34 -14.54 25.55 -9.04
N VAL A 35 -13.40 24.90 -8.81
CA VAL A 35 -13.30 23.78 -7.87
C VAL A 35 -13.12 24.39 -6.48
N THR A 36 -14.13 24.29 -5.64
CA THR A 36 -14.02 24.65 -4.22
C THR A 36 -12.90 23.84 -3.56
N ALA A 37 -12.06 24.48 -2.75
CA ALA A 37 -10.88 23.87 -2.15
C ALA A 37 -11.16 22.58 -1.33
N ASP A 38 -12.39 22.39 -0.87
CA ASP A 38 -12.83 21.27 -0.03
C ASP A 38 -13.42 20.07 -0.80
N THR A 39 -13.43 20.09 -2.12
CA THR A 39 -14.02 18.98 -2.89
C THR A 39 -13.10 17.76 -2.84
N ARG A 40 -13.40 16.80 -1.96
CA ARG A 40 -12.66 15.55 -1.77
C ARG A 40 -13.38 14.36 -2.38
N MET A 41 -12.65 13.49 -3.08
CA MET A 41 -13.19 12.23 -3.59
C MET A 41 -12.82 11.08 -2.65
N ASP A 42 -13.84 10.44 -2.07
CA ASP A 42 -13.72 9.39 -1.05
C ASP A 42 -13.97 7.98 -1.63
N LYS A 43 -13.26 7.63 -2.72
CA LYS A 43 -13.38 6.31 -3.37
C LYS A 43 -12.28 5.31 -2.99
N LEU A 44 -11.21 5.77 -2.36
CA LEU A 44 -10.02 4.98 -2.02
C LEU A 44 -9.80 4.99 -0.51
N LEU A 45 -8.78 4.27 -0.03
CA LEU A 45 -8.33 4.33 1.36
C LEU A 45 -7.71 5.70 1.74
N TYR A 46 -7.42 6.54 0.75
CA TYR A 46 -6.99 7.92 0.91
C TYR A 46 -7.89 8.83 0.07
N SER A 47 -8.41 9.91 0.67
CA SER A 47 -9.23 10.87 -0.06
C SER A 47 -8.37 11.68 -1.03
N ILE A 48 -8.80 11.76 -2.29
CA ILE A 48 -8.11 12.55 -3.31
C ILE A 48 -8.71 13.96 -3.29
N SER A 49 -7.86 14.97 -3.14
CA SER A 49 -8.22 16.36 -3.33
C SER A 49 -8.39 16.64 -4.82
N LEU A 50 -9.48 17.31 -5.19
CA LEU A 50 -9.74 17.72 -6.57
C LEU A 50 -9.06 19.05 -6.94
N SER A 51 -8.51 19.77 -5.96
CA SER A 51 -7.89 21.10 -6.16
C SER A 51 -6.38 21.05 -6.40
N ARG A 52 -5.71 19.92 -6.12
CA ARG A 52 -4.26 19.77 -6.27
C ARG A 52 -3.88 19.09 -7.58
N THR A 53 -3.01 19.73 -8.36
CA THR A 53 -2.53 19.25 -9.66
C THR A 53 -1.00 19.20 -9.76
N ASP A 54 -0.29 19.45 -8.66
CA ASP A 54 1.18 19.46 -8.63
C ASP A 54 1.76 18.03 -8.71
N ALA A 55 3.05 17.92 -9.06
CA ALA A 55 3.70 16.62 -9.27
C ALA A 55 3.88 15.86 -7.94
N GLU A 56 4.21 16.58 -6.88
CA GLU A 56 4.38 16.06 -5.52
C GLU A 56 3.10 15.41 -5.01
N TYR A 57 1.94 15.95 -5.39
CA TYR A 57 0.62 15.44 -5.02
C TYR A 57 0.37 14.00 -5.50
N LEU A 58 0.83 13.66 -6.72
CA LEU A 58 0.65 12.30 -7.24
C LEU A 58 1.51 11.28 -6.49
N ASP A 59 2.72 11.68 -6.11
CA ASP A 59 3.63 10.85 -5.32
C ASP A 59 3.11 10.73 -3.87
N GLU A 60 2.63 11.82 -3.27
CA GLU A 60 1.95 11.83 -1.96
C GLU A 60 0.74 10.90 -1.94
N VAL A 61 -0.12 10.94 -2.97
CA VAL A 61 -1.30 10.05 -3.09
C VAL A 61 -0.86 8.59 -3.19
N ARG A 62 0.13 8.27 -4.04
CA ARG A 62 0.66 6.92 -4.18
C ARG A 62 1.20 6.40 -2.85
N ASP A 63 2.00 7.20 -2.16
CA ASP A 63 2.69 6.80 -0.94
C ASP A 63 1.69 6.69 0.22
N SER A 64 0.74 7.62 0.30
CA SER A 64 -0.40 7.56 1.23
C SER A 64 -1.27 6.32 1.06
N LEU A 65 -1.58 5.94 -0.19
CA LEU A 65 -2.35 4.73 -0.48
C LEU A 65 -1.54 3.48 -0.15
N THR A 66 -0.24 3.47 -0.49
CA THR A 66 0.67 2.34 -0.24
C THR A 66 0.82 2.08 1.25
N LEU A 67 1.08 3.13 2.04
CA LEU A 67 1.18 3.06 3.50
C LEU A 67 -0.10 2.46 4.10
N ARG A 68 -1.26 3.06 3.79
CA ARG A 68 -2.56 2.62 4.33
C ARG A 68 -2.90 1.19 3.94
N ARG A 69 -2.68 0.83 2.68
CA ARG A 69 -2.89 -0.53 2.17
C ARG A 69 -1.99 -1.53 2.89
N ASN A 70 -0.71 -1.22 3.07
CA ASN A 70 0.25 -2.14 3.68
C ASN A 70 -0.01 -2.32 5.18
N THR A 71 -0.32 -1.24 5.91
CA THR A 71 -0.71 -1.34 7.32
C THR A 71 -1.99 -2.14 7.47
N LEU A 72 -3.01 -1.88 6.64
CA LEU A 72 -4.25 -2.68 6.66
C LEU A 72 -3.99 -4.16 6.36
N LYS A 73 -3.16 -4.48 5.36
CA LYS A 73 -2.77 -5.86 5.06
C LYS A 73 -2.08 -6.51 6.25
N LYS A 74 -1.16 -5.79 6.92
CA LYS A 74 -0.44 -6.27 8.10
C LYS A 74 -1.42 -6.60 9.24
N SER A 75 -2.28 -5.66 9.64
CA SER A 75 -3.26 -5.86 10.71
C SER A 75 -4.24 -7.01 10.40
N LEU A 76 -4.72 -7.12 9.16
CA LEU A 76 -5.59 -8.24 8.76
C LEU A 76 -4.86 -9.59 8.73
N THR A 77 -3.58 -9.62 8.37
CA THR A 77 -2.76 -10.83 8.41
C THR A 77 -2.49 -11.26 9.85
N GLU A 78 -2.25 -10.31 10.75
CA GLU A 78 -2.12 -10.55 12.18
C GLU A 78 -3.42 -11.12 12.76
N TYR A 79 -4.57 -10.52 12.42
CA TYR A 79 -5.88 -11.06 12.76
C TYR A 79 -6.06 -12.51 12.30
N TRP A 80 -5.68 -12.82 11.05
CA TRP A 80 -5.75 -14.20 10.54
C TRP A 80 -4.88 -15.16 11.35
N LYS A 81 -3.64 -14.79 11.66
CA LYS A 81 -2.73 -15.63 12.46
C LYS A 81 -3.30 -15.91 13.84
N THR A 82 -3.77 -14.87 14.55
CA THR A 82 -4.40 -15.01 15.87
C THR A 82 -5.63 -15.91 15.79
N LEU A 83 -6.51 -15.71 14.80
CA LEU A 83 -7.68 -16.56 14.59
C LEU A 83 -7.27 -18.02 14.38
N LYS A 84 -6.32 -18.28 13.48
CA LYS A 84 -5.87 -19.63 13.13
C LYS A 84 -5.23 -20.36 14.31
N GLU A 85 -4.38 -19.68 15.08
CA GLU A 85 -3.77 -20.24 16.29
C GLU A 85 -4.85 -20.68 17.30
N ASN A 86 -5.88 -19.86 17.50
CA ASN A 86 -7.01 -20.20 18.36
C ASN A 86 -7.84 -21.37 17.80
N LEU A 87 -8.09 -21.41 16.49
CA LEU A 87 -8.79 -22.54 15.85
C LEU A 87 -8.02 -23.85 16.05
N ASN A 88 -6.71 -23.85 15.79
CA ASN A 88 -5.84 -25.01 15.93
C ASN A 88 -5.77 -25.48 17.38
N PHE A 89 -5.58 -24.57 18.33
CA PHE A 89 -5.59 -24.88 19.76
C PHE A 89 -6.88 -25.60 20.18
N GLY A 90 -8.03 -25.11 19.74
CA GLY A 90 -9.31 -25.75 20.00
C GLY A 90 -9.43 -27.15 19.39
N ILE A 91 -8.96 -27.32 18.15
CA ILE A 91 -8.94 -28.62 17.46
C ILE A 91 -8.09 -29.63 18.23
N GLU A 92 -6.88 -29.25 18.61
CA GLU A 92 -5.95 -30.10 19.37
C GLU A 92 -6.54 -30.53 20.72
N LEU A 93 -7.16 -29.60 21.46
CA LEU A 93 -7.83 -29.93 22.73
C LEU A 93 -8.97 -30.93 22.54
N ARG A 94 -9.82 -30.75 21.53
CA ARG A 94 -10.94 -31.67 21.30
C ARG A 94 -10.45 -33.03 20.81
N ALA A 95 -9.36 -33.06 20.03
CA ALA A 95 -8.75 -34.30 19.56
C ALA A 95 -8.13 -35.13 20.70
N SER A 96 -7.70 -34.49 21.80
CA SER A 96 -7.15 -35.22 22.96
C SER A 96 -8.21 -35.93 23.82
N VAL A 97 -9.49 -35.78 23.52
CA VAL A 97 -10.60 -36.30 24.33
C VAL A 97 -11.31 -37.44 23.60
N ASN A 98 -11.32 -38.63 24.20
CA ASN A 98 -12.15 -39.73 23.73
C ASN A 98 -13.60 -39.52 24.21
N TRP A 99 -14.52 -39.32 23.26
CA TRP A 99 -15.93 -39.04 23.53
C TRP A 99 -16.66 -40.14 24.31
N GLU A 100 -16.40 -41.41 24.00
CA GLU A 100 -17.08 -42.55 24.62
C GLU A 100 -16.68 -42.67 26.10
N GLN A 101 -15.37 -42.56 26.38
CA GLN A 101 -14.85 -42.57 27.74
C GLN A 101 -15.32 -41.36 28.55
N LEU A 102 -15.36 -40.17 27.94
CA LEU A 102 -15.85 -38.97 28.61
C LEU A 102 -17.34 -39.08 28.95
N THR A 103 -18.16 -39.59 28.04
CA THR A 103 -19.61 -39.74 28.26
C THR A 103 -19.88 -40.68 29.43
N GLN A 104 -19.20 -41.84 29.48
CA GLN A 104 -19.31 -42.77 30.61
C GLN A 104 -18.92 -42.11 31.95
N LYS A 105 -17.83 -41.32 31.96
CA LYS A 105 -17.38 -40.60 33.16
C LYS A 105 -18.37 -39.52 33.60
N ILE A 106 -19.02 -38.83 32.67
CA ILE A 106 -20.05 -37.81 32.98
C ILE A 106 -21.29 -38.48 33.56
N ASP A 107 -21.74 -39.59 32.98
CA ASP A 107 -22.93 -40.31 33.43
C ASP A 107 -22.75 -40.93 34.84
N LEU A 108 -21.51 -41.31 35.19
CA LEU A 108 -21.13 -41.81 36.51
C LEU A 108 -20.82 -40.70 37.54
N ALA A 109 -20.61 -39.45 37.10
CA ALA A 109 -20.18 -38.36 37.97
C ALA A 109 -21.36 -37.82 38.81
N THR A 110 -21.38 -38.19 40.09
CA THR A 110 -22.39 -37.72 41.08
C THR A 110 -21.94 -36.50 41.89
N SER A 111 -20.68 -36.08 41.76
CA SER A 111 -20.06 -35.05 42.63
C SER A 111 -20.60 -33.64 42.38
N LYS A 112 -21.11 -33.02 43.45
CA LYS A 112 -21.68 -31.65 43.48
C LYS A 112 -20.66 -30.51 43.62
N SER A 113 -19.36 -30.81 43.70
CA SER A 113 -18.32 -29.81 43.98
C SER A 113 -17.77 -29.16 42.70
N SER A 114 -17.71 -27.82 42.66
CA SER A 114 -17.16 -27.04 41.54
C SER A 114 -15.64 -27.22 41.34
N LYS A 115 -14.90 -27.51 42.43
CA LYS A 115 -13.43 -27.69 42.41
C LYS A 115 -12.98 -28.99 41.73
N ASN A 116 -13.82 -30.04 41.73
CA ASN A 116 -13.51 -31.34 41.12
C ASN A 116 -14.37 -31.63 39.89
N ASN A 117 -14.97 -30.59 39.31
CA ASN A 117 -15.84 -30.74 38.16
C ASN A 117 -15.01 -31.03 36.89
N LEU A 118 -15.28 -32.18 36.26
CA LEU A 118 -14.61 -32.65 35.04
C LEU A 118 -14.84 -31.75 33.82
N LEU A 119 -15.87 -30.91 33.86
CA LEU A 119 -16.26 -30.02 32.77
C LEU A 119 -15.95 -28.55 33.04
N ASN A 120 -15.53 -28.16 34.25
CA ASN A 120 -15.28 -26.75 34.58
C ASN A 120 -13.96 -26.25 33.98
N PRO A 121 -13.98 -25.35 32.97
CA PRO A 121 -12.76 -24.89 32.31
C PRO A 121 -11.75 -24.26 33.27
N ASN A 122 -12.21 -23.63 34.36
CA ASN A 122 -11.35 -22.98 35.34
C ASN A 122 -10.43 -23.96 36.09
N ASN A 123 -10.71 -25.26 36.04
CA ASN A 123 -9.92 -26.28 36.74
C ASN A 123 -8.69 -26.75 35.93
N GLY A 124 -8.55 -26.33 34.67
CA GLY A 124 -7.36 -26.58 33.87
C GLY A 124 -7.66 -26.99 32.43
N ARG A 125 -6.58 -27.26 31.68
CA ARG A 125 -6.60 -27.57 30.24
C ARG A 125 -7.41 -28.82 29.90
N ILE A 126 -7.33 -29.86 30.72
CA ILE A 126 -8.07 -31.12 30.51
C ILE A 126 -9.59 -30.87 30.64
N GLN A 127 -10.00 -30.10 31.65
CA GLN A 127 -11.42 -29.81 31.89
C GLN A 127 -11.99 -28.89 30.82
N LEU A 128 -11.21 -27.93 30.30
CA LEU A 128 -11.59 -27.17 29.12
C LEU A 128 -11.75 -28.09 27.89
N ALA A 129 -10.80 -29.01 27.65
CA ALA A 129 -10.88 -29.95 26.54
C ALA A 129 -12.17 -30.79 26.61
N ASN A 130 -12.50 -31.31 27.79
CA ASN A 130 -13.75 -32.01 28.04
C ASN A 130 -14.95 -31.11 27.73
N TYR A 131 -14.99 -29.90 28.28
CA TYR A 131 -16.07 -28.94 28.07
C TYR A 131 -16.33 -28.65 26.58
N LEU A 132 -15.26 -28.33 25.83
CA LEU A 132 -15.34 -28.07 24.39
C LEU A 132 -15.85 -29.29 23.63
N THR A 133 -15.39 -30.48 24.00
CA THR A 133 -15.81 -31.74 23.36
C THR A 133 -17.29 -32.03 23.63
N VAL A 134 -17.77 -31.83 24.86
CA VAL A 134 -19.21 -32.01 25.12
C VAL A 134 -20.04 -31.02 24.33
N ILE A 135 -19.63 -29.75 24.24
CA ILE A 135 -20.33 -28.76 23.41
C ILE A 135 -20.34 -29.17 21.94
N GLN A 136 -19.21 -29.68 21.44
CA GLN A 136 -19.07 -30.16 20.09
C GLN A 136 -20.05 -31.30 19.76
N TYR A 137 -20.17 -32.29 20.65
CA TYR A 137 -21.02 -33.46 20.42
C TYR A 137 -22.49 -33.24 20.76
N LYS A 138 -22.81 -32.70 21.94
CA LYS A 138 -24.20 -32.52 22.41
C LYS A 138 -24.88 -31.30 21.79
N PHE A 139 -24.10 -30.27 21.47
CA PHE A 139 -24.62 -28.99 20.99
C PHE A 139 -24.01 -28.57 19.66
N ASN A 140 -23.40 -29.49 18.89
CA ASN A 140 -22.86 -29.22 17.56
C ASN A 140 -21.79 -28.10 17.52
N GLY A 141 -21.08 -27.88 18.62
CA GLY A 141 -20.08 -26.82 18.74
C GLY A 141 -20.71 -25.47 19.09
N TYR A 142 -21.95 -25.48 19.58
CA TYR A 142 -22.70 -24.28 19.95
C TYR A 142 -22.89 -24.22 21.46
N PRO A 143 -22.20 -23.33 22.18
CA PRO A 143 -22.46 -23.16 23.60
C PRO A 143 -23.91 -22.69 23.76
N PRO A 144 -24.79 -23.46 24.43
CA PRO A 144 -26.17 -23.03 24.62
C PRO A 144 -26.22 -21.78 25.51
N SER A 145 -27.39 -21.13 25.60
CA SER A 145 -27.60 -20.19 26.71
C SER A 145 -27.52 -20.96 28.03
N ASP A 146 -27.17 -20.27 29.10
CA ASP A 146 -27.13 -20.86 30.44
C ASP A 146 -28.46 -21.51 30.82
N ASP A 147 -29.58 -20.91 30.41
CA ASP A 147 -30.92 -21.47 30.62
C ASP A 147 -31.16 -22.75 29.80
N LYS A 148 -30.68 -22.81 28.56
CA LYS A 148 -30.77 -24.02 27.72
C LYS A 148 -29.86 -25.12 28.24
N LEU A 149 -28.67 -24.78 28.74
CA LEU A 149 -27.81 -25.72 29.45
C LEU A 149 -28.57 -26.30 30.66
N ARG A 150 -29.14 -25.46 31.51
CA ARG A 150 -29.91 -25.92 32.69
C ARG A 150 -31.11 -26.80 32.32
N ALA A 151 -31.82 -26.49 31.23
CA ALA A 151 -33.02 -27.20 30.79
C ALA A 151 -32.74 -28.55 30.12
N VAL A 152 -31.77 -28.63 29.21
CA VAL A 152 -31.44 -29.88 28.46
C VAL A 152 -30.83 -30.94 29.38
N LEU A 153 -30.26 -30.51 30.51
CA LEU A 153 -29.46 -31.34 31.39
C LEU A 153 -30.20 -31.79 32.65
N GLY A 154 -31.54 -31.72 32.65
CA GLY A 154 -32.39 -32.36 33.66
C GLY A 154 -32.13 -31.90 35.10
N GLY A 155 -31.60 -30.69 35.32
CA GLY A 155 -31.28 -30.21 36.67
C GLY A 155 -29.98 -30.76 37.28
N VAL A 156 -29.09 -31.38 36.49
CA VAL A 156 -27.72 -31.69 36.93
C VAL A 156 -27.00 -30.36 37.23
N ARG A 157 -26.99 -29.95 38.51
CA ARG A 157 -26.45 -28.67 39.03
C ARG A 157 -24.93 -28.47 38.83
N ASN A 158 -24.26 -29.38 38.13
CA ASN A 158 -22.80 -29.51 38.11
C ASN A 158 -22.20 -29.27 36.72
N TRP A 159 -22.87 -28.53 35.84
CA TRP A 159 -22.28 -28.10 34.57
C TRP A 159 -21.89 -26.62 34.66
N PRO A 160 -20.65 -26.24 34.35
CA PRO A 160 -20.28 -24.82 34.31
C PRO A 160 -21.16 -24.10 33.29
N LEU A 161 -21.76 -23.01 33.75
CA LEU A 161 -22.43 -22.04 32.91
C LEU A 161 -21.41 -21.35 32.01
N VAL A 162 -21.84 -20.92 30.82
CA VAL A 162 -20.98 -20.12 29.94
C VAL A 162 -20.57 -18.82 30.64
N SER A 163 -21.46 -18.26 31.47
CA SER A 163 -21.18 -17.09 32.33
C SER A 163 -20.26 -17.38 33.52
N SER A 164 -20.09 -18.65 33.91
CA SER A 164 -19.22 -19.06 35.02
C SER A 164 -17.79 -19.41 34.60
N ASN A 165 -17.53 -19.43 33.29
CA ASN A 165 -16.16 -19.40 32.80
C ASN A 165 -15.52 -18.11 33.31
N GLY A 166 -14.36 -18.21 33.98
CA GLY A 166 -13.62 -17.04 34.40
C GLY A 166 -13.24 -16.15 33.22
N VAL A 167 -12.60 -15.01 33.49
CA VAL A 167 -12.12 -14.14 32.42
C VAL A 167 -11.21 -14.96 31.49
N ILE A 168 -11.64 -15.16 30.24
CA ILE A 168 -10.98 -16.11 29.31
C ILE A 168 -9.52 -15.71 29.05
N SER A 169 -9.18 -14.42 29.10
CA SER A 169 -7.77 -13.96 29.06
C SER A 169 -6.98 -14.51 30.22
N SER A 170 -7.44 -14.30 31.46
CA SER A 170 -6.76 -14.80 32.65
C SER A 170 -6.65 -16.32 32.64
N TRP A 171 -7.64 -17.03 32.09
CA TRP A 171 -7.51 -18.48 31.89
C TRP A 171 -6.40 -18.81 30.91
N ALA A 172 -6.38 -18.16 29.74
CA ALA A 172 -5.40 -18.40 28.68
C ALA A 172 -3.96 -18.14 29.17
N GLU A 173 -3.75 -17.03 29.89
CA GLU A 173 -2.47 -16.69 30.50
C GLU A 173 -2.00 -17.75 31.51
N ASN A 174 -2.89 -18.19 32.40
CA ASN A 174 -2.54 -19.14 33.45
C ASN A 174 -2.39 -20.60 32.98
N ASN A 175 -3.00 -20.95 31.83
CA ASN A 175 -3.08 -22.35 31.36
C ASN A 175 -2.45 -22.57 29.98
N GLY A 176 -1.70 -21.59 29.46
CA GLY A 176 -1.00 -21.70 28.17
C GLY A 176 -1.93 -21.75 26.96
N GLY A 177 -3.02 -20.98 27.00
CA GLY A 177 -3.88 -20.74 25.84
C GLY A 177 -3.31 -19.65 24.92
N PRO A 178 -3.66 -19.65 23.63
CA PRO A 178 -3.19 -18.63 22.69
C PRO A 178 -3.75 -17.25 23.02
N ALA A 179 -2.99 -16.23 22.62
CA ALA A 179 -3.43 -14.85 22.71
C ALA A 179 -4.67 -14.59 21.84
N ALA A 180 -5.50 -13.63 22.27
CA ALA A 180 -6.60 -13.08 21.48
C ALA A 180 -6.81 -11.62 21.89
N PHE A 181 -7.78 -10.95 21.25
CA PHE A 181 -8.09 -9.54 21.49
C PHE A 181 -8.90 -9.29 22.79
N TYR A 182 -8.54 -10.00 23.88
CA TYR A 182 -9.35 -10.09 25.10
C TYR A 182 -9.59 -8.76 25.81
N GLU A 183 -8.66 -7.80 25.70
CA GLU A 183 -8.73 -6.48 26.36
C GLU A 183 -9.30 -5.39 25.45
N THR A 184 -9.65 -5.73 24.21
CA THR A 184 -10.17 -4.77 23.26
C THR A 184 -11.61 -4.40 23.60
N SER A 185 -11.87 -3.12 23.83
CA SER A 185 -13.22 -2.61 24.09
C SER A 185 -14.21 -3.06 23.00
N GLY A 186 -15.31 -3.68 23.43
CA GLY A 186 -16.34 -4.25 22.55
C GLY A 186 -16.07 -5.67 22.04
N TRP A 187 -14.87 -6.25 22.29
CA TRP A 187 -14.57 -7.64 21.96
C TRP A 187 -15.14 -8.58 23.03
N SER A 188 -15.93 -9.56 22.59
CA SER A 188 -16.55 -10.51 23.51
C SER A 188 -15.59 -11.66 23.80
N HIS A 189 -15.30 -11.94 25.08
CA HIS A 189 -14.56 -13.14 25.50
C HIS A 189 -15.16 -14.43 24.89
N ARG A 190 -16.47 -14.46 24.64
CA ARG A 190 -17.17 -15.56 23.96
C ARG A 190 -16.63 -15.87 22.56
N GLN A 191 -16.03 -14.90 21.89
CA GLN A 191 -15.48 -15.04 20.54
C GLN A 191 -14.27 -15.97 20.51
N ALA A 192 -13.38 -15.88 21.50
CA ALA A 192 -12.27 -16.80 21.64
C ALA A 192 -12.74 -18.24 21.91
N LEU A 193 -13.78 -18.39 22.74
CA LEU A 193 -14.41 -19.70 22.96
C LEU A 193 -15.01 -20.28 21.66
N TRP A 194 -15.61 -19.44 20.81
CA TRP A 194 -16.10 -19.87 19.50
C TRP A 194 -14.96 -20.33 18.58
N TRP A 195 -13.85 -19.60 18.56
CA TRP A 195 -12.66 -20.05 17.83
C TRP A 195 -12.15 -21.39 18.36
N TRP A 196 -12.10 -21.59 19.68
CA TRP A 196 -11.73 -22.88 20.27
C TRP A 196 -12.74 -24.00 20.04
N LEU A 197 -13.94 -23.70 19.52
CA LEU A 197 -14.93 -24.68 19.05
C LEU A 197 -14.87 -24.88 17.52
N GLY A 198 -13.93 -24.23 16.83
CA GLY A 198 -13.84 -24.26 15.37
C GLY A 198 -14.95 -23.46 14.70
N ARG A 199 -15.43 -22.38 15.32
CA ARG A 199 -16.51 -21.53 14.80
C ARG A 199 -16.01 -20.11 14.56
N ILE A 200 -16.42 -19.53 13.44
CA ILE A 200 -16.14 -18.14 13.07
C ILE A 200 -17.41 -17.29 13.17
N SER A 201 -17.28 -16.00 13.40
CA SER A 201 -18.36 -15.01 13.48
C SER A 201 -18.52 -14.21 12.19
N HIS A 202 -19.55 -13.36 12.12
CA HIS A 202 -19.65 -12.36 11.04
C HIS A 202 -18.52 -11.32 11.06
N PHE A 203 -17.92 -11.04 12.22
CA PHE A 203 -16.74 -10.17 12.32
C PHE A 203 -15.56 -10.85 11.61
N ASP A 204 -15.33 -12.13 11.89
CA ASP A 204 -14.27 -12.91 11.24
C ASP A 204 -14.44 -12.93 9.72
N VAL A 205 -15.65 -13.18 9.23
CA VAL A 205 -15.95 -13.14 7.78
C VAL A 205 -15.60 -11.78 7.18
N SER A 206 -15.83 -10.68 7.91
CA SER A 206 -15.46 -9.34 7.46
C SER A 206 -13.94 -9.20 7.27
N MET A 207 -13.16 -9.56 8.30
CA MET A 207 -11.70 -9.45 8.27
C MET A 207 -11.09 -10.34 7.17
N LEU A 208 -11.53 -11.60 7.10
CA LEU A 208 -11.03 -12.55 6.11
C LEU A 208 -11.42 -12.14 4.68
N THR A 209 -12.63 -11.61 4.48
CA THR A 209 -13.02 -11.07 3.17
C THR A 209 -12.14 -9.88 2.78
N ALA A 210 -11.84 -8.96 3.71
CA ALA A 210 -10.98 -7.82 3.44
C ALA A 210 -9.55 -8.27 3.06
N LEU A 211 -9.02 -9.26 3.76
CA LEU A 211 -7.71 -9.83 3.47
C LEU A 211 -7.68 -10.53 2.12
N LEU A 212 -8.67 -11.38 1.81
CA LEU A 212 -8.78 -12.05 0.52
C LEU A 212 -8.91 -11.06 -0.64
N ILE A 213 -9.56 -9.90 -0.47
CA ILE A 213 -9.58 -8.86 -1.51
C ILE A 213 -8.19 -8.24 -1.73
N LEU A 214 -7.41 -8.04 -0.67
CA LEU A 214 -6.04 -7.52 -0.77
C LEU A 214 -5.08 -8.50 -1.46
N LEU A 215 -5.33 -9.80 -1.31
CA LEU A 215 -4.53 -10.87 -1.92
C LEU A 215 -5.00 -11.21 -3.34
N GLN A 216 -6.32 -11.30 -3.56
CA GLN A 216 -6.96 -11.59 -4.85
C GLN A 216 -7.97 -10.48 -5.23
N PRO A 217 -7.48 -9.31 -5.67
CA PRO A 217 -8.34 -8.18 -6.04
C PRO A 217 -9.22 -8.45 -7.27
N SER A 218 -9.10 -9.60 -7.93
CA SER A 218 -9.97 -9.98 -9.05
C SER A 218 -11.34 -10.50 -8.59
N TRP A 219 -11.48 -10.95 -7.35
CA TRP A 219 -12.71 -11.49 -6.77
C TRP A 219 -13.54 -10.44 -6.05
N THR A 220 -14.80 -10.26 -6.44
CA THR A 220 -15.63 -9.20 -5.85
C THR A 220 -16.01 -9.51 -4.39
N PRO A 221 -16.33 -8.50 -3.56
CA PRO A 221 -16.69 -8.74 -2.16
C PRO A 221 -17.86 -9.72 -2.02
N GLY A 222 -18.89 -9.57 -2.87
CA GLY A 222 -20.02 -10.50 -2.88
C GLY A 222 -19.61 -11.91 -3.30
N SER A 223 -18.72 -12.05 -4.28
CA SER A 223 -18.18 -13.34 -4.73
C SER A 223 -17.45 -14.09 -3.62
N ILE A 224 -16.70 -13.38 -2.78
CA ILE A 224 -15.96 -13.97 -1.66
C ILE A 224 -16.92 -14.33 -0.52
N ILE A 225 -17.76 -13.39 -0.11
CA ILE A 225 -18.69 -13.56 1.03
C ILE A 225 -19.65 -14.73 0.78
N GLN A 226 -20.11 -14.89 -0.46
CA GLN A 226 -21.02 -15.97 -0.87
C GLN A 226 -20.30 -17.12 -1.58
N ALA A 227 -18.97 -17.20 -1.46
CA ALA A 227 -18.20 -18.24 -2.11
C ALA A 227 -18.65 -19.64 -1.63
N LYS A 228 -18.53 -20.62 -2.51
CA LYS A 228 -18.90 -22.01 -2.25
C LYS A 228 -17.66 -22.91 -2.28
N ILE A 229 -17.73 -24.06 -1.64
CA ILE A 229 -16.62 -25.02 -1.63
C ILE A 229 -16.70 -26.01 -2.79
N GLU A 230 -17.90 -26.23 -3.34
CA GLU A 230 -18.16 -27.17 -4.44
C GLU A 230 -19.33 -26.70 -5.31
N ASN A 231 -19.39 -27.26 -6.52
CA ASN A 231 -20.48 -27.01 -7.46
C ASN A 231 -21.70 -27.92 -7.19
N ARG A 232 -22.78 -27.71 -7.95
CA ARG A 232 -24.02 -28.52 -7.87
C ARG A 232 -23.84 -30.02 -8.17
N HIS A 233 -22.71 -30.42 -8.74
CA HIS A 233 -22.37 -31.80 -9.09
C HIS A 233 -21.33 -32.40 -8.10
N GLY A 234 -21.03 -31.71 -6.99
CA GLY A 234 -20.05 -32.17 -5.99
C GLY A 234 -18.58 -31.98 -6.38
N LYS A 235 -18.27 -31.27 -7.47
CA LYS A 235 -16.89 -30.94 -7.82
C LYS A 235 -16.40 -29.77 -6.97
N SER A 236 -15.28 -29.96 -6.29
CA SER A 236 -14.60 -28.91 -5.51
C SER A 236 -14.28 -27.68 -6.36
N TYR A 237 -14.46 -26.49 -5.76
CA TYR A 237 -13.98 -25.23 -6.33
C TYR A 237 -12.54 -24.91 -5.95
N LEU A 238 -11.98 -25.61 -4.96
CA LEU A 238 -10.54 -25.63 -4.66
C LEU A 238 -9.91 -26.79 -5.44
N ASP A 239 -9.03 -26.48 -6.38
CA ASP A 239 -8.38 -27.45 -7.27
C ASP A 239 -6.87 -27.45 -7.06
N PHE A 240 -6.25 -28.62 -7.22
CA PHE A 240 -4.81 -28.85 -7.06
C PHE A 240 -4.28 -29.41 -8.38
N ARG A 241 -3.69 -28.56 -9.22
CA ARG A 241 -3.16 -28.96 -10.53
C ARG A 241 -1.66 -28.76 -10.57
N ASP A 242 -0.89 -29.80 -10.90
CA ASP A 242 0.50 -29.73 -11.39
C ASP A 242 1.35 -28.56 -10.85
N ASP A 243 1.35 -28.37 -9.52
CA ASP A 243 2.04 -27.31 -8.71
C ASP A 243 1.30 -25.99 -8.43
N GLU A 244 0.17 -25.71 -9.06
CA GLU A 244 -0.69 -24.55 -8.81
C GLU A 244 -1.98 -24.92 -8.06
N LYS A 245 -2.31 -24.12 -7.05
CA LYS A 245 -3.55 -24.27 -6.27
C LYS A 245 -4.51 -23.17 -6.67
N THR A 246 -5.63 -23.54 -7.28
CA THR A 246 -6.61 -22.57 -7.79
C THR A 246 -7.89 -22.60 -6.97
N TYR A 247 -8.57 -21.46 -6.92
CA TYR A 247 -9.92 -21.38 -6.38
C TYR A 247 -10.85 -20.62 -7.30
N THR A 248 -12.03 -21.18 -7.50
CA THR A 248 -13.04 -20.61 -8.39
C THR A 248 -14.19 -20.00 -7.60
N VAL A 249 -14.51 -18.73 -7.87
CA VAL A 249 -15.67 -18.03 -7.28
C VAL A 249 -16.71 -17.67 -8.33
N GLU A 250 -17.98 -17.70 -7.92
CA GLU A 250 -19.09 -17.19 -8.72
C GLU A 250 -19.09 -15.65 -8.73
N LYS A 251 -19.33 -15.03 -9.89
CA LYS A 251 -19.61 -13.59 -10.04
C LYS A 251 -21.07 -13.39 -10.46
N PRO A 252 -22.02 -13.33 -9.51
CA PRO A 252 -23.45 -13.32 -9.82
C PRO A 252 -23.87 -12.21 -10.79
N ARG A 253 -23.34 -10.99 -10.60
CA ARG A 253 -23.67 -9.83 -11.45
C ARG A 253 -23.18 -9.96 -12.89
N ALA A 254 -22.08 -10.69 -13.10
CA ALA A 254 -21.51 -10.94 -14.42
C ALA A 254 -21.96 -12.29 -14.99
N LYS A 255 -22.70 -13.10 -14.23
CA LYS A 255 -23.09 -14.49 -14.55
C LYS A 255 -21.89 -15.32 -15.04
N ALA A 256 -20.74 -15.16 -14.39
CA ALA A 256 -19.48 -15.77 -14.79
C ALA A 256 -18.78 -16.45 -13.61
N MET A 257 -17.95 -17.46 -13.90
CA MET A 257 -17.01 -18.02 -12.93
C MET A 257 -15.68 -17.29 -13.04
N LYS A 258 -14.95 -17.18 -11.92
CA LYS A 258 -13.61 -16.61 -11.90
C LYS A 258 -12.66 -17.48 -11.11
N GLU A 259 -11.76 -18.13 -11.83
CA GLU A 259 -10.63 -18.89 -11.29
C GLU A 259 -9.40 -17.99 -11.15
N GLU A 260 -8.65 -18.20 -10.07
CA GLU A 260 -7.35 -17.58 -9.80
C GLU A 260 -6.43 -18.57 -9.09
N ILE A 261 -5.13 -18.43 -9.33
CA ILE A 261 -4.08 -19.06 -8.54
C ILE A 261 -4.03 -18.39 -7.17
N LEU A 262 -3.99 -19.17 -6.10
CA LEU A 262 -4.07 -18.70 -4.74
C LEU A 262 -2.74 -18.14 -4.24
N ASP A 263 -2.82 -16.98 -3.58
CA ASP A 263 -1.74 -16.54 -2.68
C ASP A 263 -1.61 -17.56 -1.52
N PRO A 264 -0.39 -17.83 -1.02
CA PRO A 264 -0.19 -18.78 0.08
C PRO A 264 -1.08 -18.53 1.30
N ILE A 265 -1.29 -17.26 1.67
CA ILE A 265 -2.15 -16.90 2.80
C ILE A 265 -3.62 -17.15 2.46
N ALA A 266 -4.04 -16.87 1.21
CA ALA A 266 -5.42 -17.13 0.78
C ALA A 266 -5.74 -18.63 0.75
N LEU A 267 -4.80 -19.44 0.25
CA LEU A 267 -4.90 -20.89 0.33
C LEU A 267 -5.03 -21.35 1.77
N ASP A 268 -4.18 -20.83 2.66
CA ASP A 268 -4.19 -21.19 4.07
C ASP A 268 -5.54 -20.88 4.73
N ILE A 269 -6.12 -19.71 4.44
CA ILE A 269 -7.46 -19.31 4.88
C ILE A 269 -8.51 -20.30 4.38
N ILE A 270 -8.58 -20.51 3.06
CA ILE A 270 -9.64 -21.33 2.45
C ILE A 270 -9.56 -22.77 2.96
N SER A 271 -8.35 -23.34 3.01
CA SER A 271 -8.13 -24.73 3.42
C SER A 271 -8.46 -24.93 4.89
N THR A 272 -8.03 -24.00 5.75
CA THR A 272 -8.35 -24.02 7.18
C THR A 272 -9.85 -23.91 7.42
N LEU A 273 -10.56 -23.02 6.70
CA LEU A 273 -12.02 -22.87 6.85
C LEU A 273 -12.81 -24.09 6.36
N ILE A 274 -12.33 -24.77 5.33
CA ILE A 274 -12.93 -26.03 4.84
C ILE A 274 -12.77 -27.11 5.92
N GLU A 275 -11.57 -27.28 6.46
CA GLU A 275 -11.27 -28.34 7.44
C GLU A 275 -11.94 -28.08 8.79
N CYS A 276 -11.84 -26.87 9.34
CA CYS A 276 -12.38 -26.53 10.66
C CYS A 276 -13.90 -26.69 10.77
N ASN A 277 -14.62 -26.65 9.64
CA ASN A 277 -16.08 -26.76 9.59
C ASN A 277 -16.57 -28.11 9.05
N LYS A 278 -15.70 -29.09 8.84
CA LYS A 278 -16.06 -30.39 8.23
C LYS A 278 -17.15 -31.13 8.99
N ASP A 279 -17.06 -31.14 10.32
CA ASP A 279 -18.05 -31.72 11.22
C ASP A 279 -19.44 -31.08 11.07
N LEU A 280 -19.46 -29.75 10.92
CA LEU A 280 -20.67 -28.97 10.76
C LEU A 280 -21.27 -29.19 9.38
N ARG A 281 -20.46 -29.16 8.33
CA ARG A 281 -20.90 -29.44 6.95
C ARG A 281 -21.55 -30.81 6.85
N ASN A 282 -20.93 -31.84 7.41
CA ASN A 282 -21.51 -33.20 7.42
C ASN A 282 -22.90 -33.24 8.05
N LYS A 283 -23.15 -32.45 9.10
CA LYS A 283 -24.48 -32.33 9.72
C LYS A 283 -25.46 -31.57 8.84
N LEU A 284 -25.04 -30.46 8.23
CA LEU A 284 -25.87 -29.67 7.31
C LEU A 284 -26.26 -30.47 6.06
N ILE A 285 -25.35 -31.30 5.54
CA ILE A 285 -25.61 -32.23 4.44
C ILE A 285 -26.68 -33.24 4.85
N LYS A 286 -26.56 -33.84 6.05
CA LYS A 286 -27.58 -34.78 6.57
C LYS A 286 -28.96 -34.13 6.72
N SER A 287 -29.02 -32.84 7.01
CA SER A 287 -30.28 -32.08 7.10
C SER A 287 -30.70 -31.43 5.77
N ASN A 288 -29.99 -31.68 4.66
CA ASN A 288 -30.21 -31.04 3.36
C ASN A 288 -30.24 -29.50 3.41
N ASP A 289 -29.43 -28.88 4.28
CA ASP A 289 -29.33 -27.41 4.39
C ASP A 289 -28.31 -26.87 3.37
N PRO A 290 -28.71 -25.97 2.44
CA PRO A 290 -27.84 -25.46 1.39
C PRO A 290 -26.61 -24.69 1.91
N LYS A 291 -26.61 -24.28 3.19
CA LYS A 291 -25.43 -23.66 3.82
C LYS A 291 -24.22 -24.59 3.80
N ALA A 292 -24.42 -25.91 3.76
CA ALA A 292 -23.35 -26.91 3.71
C ALA A 292 -22.28 -26.63 2.63
N HIS A 293 -22.68 -25.97 1.54
CA HIS A 293 -21.81 -25.69 0.39
C HIS A 293 -21.11 -24.33 0.46
N LEU A 294 -21.39 -23.46 1.44
CA LEU A 294 -20.80 -22.12 1.55
C LEU A 294 -19.40 -22.18 2.17
N LEU A 295 -18.43 -21.42 1.65
CA LEU A 295 -17.09 -21.31 2.24
C LEU A 295 -17.16 -20.79 3.68
N PHE A 296 -17.83 -19.67 3.88
CA PHE A 296 -18.03 -19.08 5.20
C PHE A 296 -19.30 -19.60 5.86
N LEU A 297 -19.15 -20.10 7.09
CA LEU A 297 -20.26 -20.53 7.96
C LEU A 297 -20.26 -19.68 9.23
N PRO A 298 -20.56 -18.36 9.14
CA PRO A 298 -20.54 -17.49 10.30
C PRO A 298 -21.61 -17.86 11.30
N TYR A 299 -21.20 -17.78 12.56
CA TYR A 299 -22.04 -18.00 13.71
C TYR A 299 -22.60 -16.66 14.23
N GLY A 300 -23.89 -16.69 14.56
CA GLY A 300 -24.62 -15.57 15.14
C GLY A 300 -25.07 -15.86 16.58
N LYS A 301 -26.28 -15.43 16.94
CA LYS A 301 -26.78 -15.53 18.33
C LYS A 301 -26.81 -16.96 18.89
N THR A 302 -27.27 -17.95 18.12
CA THR A 302 -27.35 -19.36 18.56
C THR A 302 -27.29 -20.42 17.43
N VAL A 303 -27.12 -19.99 16.18
CA VAL A 303 -27.15 -20.87 15.00
C VAL A 303 -26.18 -20.38 13.92
N VAL A 304 -25.80 -21.30 13.05
CA VAL A 304 -25.09 -20.98 11.81
C VAL A 304 -25.99 -20.20 10.88
N SER A 305 -25.43 -19.16 10.31
CA SER A 305 -26.14 -18.19 9.48
C SER A 305 -25.48 -18.07 8.11
N VAL A 306 -26.19 -17.44 7.18
CA VAL A 306 -25.65 -17.09 5.87
C VAL A 306 -24.81 -15.81 6.03
N PRO A 307 -23.60 -15.74 5.47
CA PRO A 307 -22.77 -14.55 5.52
C PRO A 307 -23.47 -13.35 4.86
N SER A 308 -23.56 -12.24 5.59
CA SER A 308 -24.24 -11.01 5.16
C SER A 308 -23.22 -9.96 4.71
N PRO A 309 -23.28 -9.49 3.45
CA PRO A 309 -22.42 -8.40 2.97
C PRO A 309 -22.59 -7.08 3.75
N VAL A 310 -23.80 -6.80 4.25
CA VAL A 310 -24.10 -5.59 5.02
C VAL A 310 -23.38 -5.64 6.37
N PHE A 311 -23.52 -6.74 7.11
CA PHE A 311 -22.86 -6.90 8.40
C PHE A 311 -21.34 -6.96 8.24
N ALA A 312 -20.84 -7.69 7.24
CA ALA A 312 -19.42 -7.75 6.95
C ALA A 312 -18.86 -6.34 6.69
N THR A 313 -19.56 -5.51 5.91
CA THR A 313 -19.11 -4.14 5.65
C THR A 313 -19.10 -3.30 6.92
N ALA A 314 -20.11 -3.42 7.80
CA ALA A 314 -20.20 -2.65 9.03
C ALA A 314 -19.04 -2.94 10.02
N TYR A 315 -18.68 -4.22 10.22
CA TYR A 315 -17.53 -4.61 11.05
C TYR A 315 -16.18 -4.08 10.52
N LEU A 316 -16.09 -3.87 9.21
CA LEU A 316 -14.89 -3.32 8.58
C LEU A 316 -14.84 -1.80 8.64
N SER A 317 -15.95 -1.13 8.31
CA SER A 317 -16.00 0.32 8.17
C SER A 317 -16.21 1.05 9.48
N GLY A 318 -16.85 0.42 10.48
CA GLY A 318 -17.37 1.14 11.64
C GLY A 318 -18.47 2.16 11.29
N SER A 319 -19.01 2.10 10.06
CA SER A 319 -20.05 2.98 9.54
C SER A 319 -21.10 2.12 8.86
N GLY A 320 -22.19 1.88 9.57
CA GLY A 320 -23.40 1.27 9.04
C GLY A 320 -24.59 1.79 9.81
N ASP A 321 -25.73 1.96 9.13
CA ASP A 321 -27.02 2.06 9.79
C ASP A 321 -27.17 0.83 10.68
N LYS A 322 -27.58 1.07 11.93
CA LYS A 322 -27.85 0.01 12.89
C LYS A 322 -28.68 -1.08 12.20
N PRO A 323 -28.30 -2.38 12.26
CA PRO A 323 -29.26 -3.43 12.00
C PRO A 323 -30.48 -3.16 12.88
N ASN A 324 -31.69 -3.17 12.30
CA ASN A 324 -32.98 -2.77 12.89
C ASN A 324 -33.42 -3.54 14.17
N HIS A 325 -32.57 -3.67 15.19
CA HIS A 325 -32.91 -4.30 16.47
C HIS A 325 -32.25 -3.71 17.72
N VAL A 326 -31.65 -2.51 17.66
CA VAL A 326 -31.25 -1.79 18.89
C VAL A 326 -31.42 -0.27 18.73
N GLN A 327 -32.67 0.20 18.76
CA GLN A 327 -32.98 1.58 19.19
C GLN A 327 -32.90 1.69 20.72
N SER A 328 -31.83 1.17 21.34
CA SER A 328 -31.55 1.58 22.72
C SER A 328 -30.77 2.89 22.66
N THR A 329 -31.27 3.88 23.37
CA THR A 329 -30.72 5.20 23.66
C THR A 329 -29.44 5.15 24.52
N ARG A 330 -28.86 3.96 24.71
CA ARG A 330 -27.57 3.67 25.34
C ARG A 330 -26.96 2.44 24.69
N SER A 331 -26.34 2.58 23.52
CA SER A 331 -25.59 1.48 22.90
C SER A 331 -24.10 1.81 22.93
N PRO A 332 -23.24 0.96 23.55
CA PRO A 332 -21.79 1.13 23.50
C PRO A 332 -21.32 1.01 22.05
N ASP A 333 -20.22 1.70 21.70
CA ASP A 333 -19.58 1.61 20.40
C ASP A 333 -19.51 0.15 19.91
N TYR A 334 -20.19 -0.15 18.81
CA TYR A 334 -20.09 -1.45 18.16
C TYR A 334 -18.66 -1.68 17.68
N ILE A 335 -18.18 -2.90 17.84
CA ILE A 335 -16.82 -3.27 17.50
C ILE A 335 -16.56 -3.23 15.99
N TRP A 336 -15.48 -2.58 15.60
CA TRP A 336 -14.97 -2.56 14.22
C TRP A 336 -13.46 -2.74 14.21
N ILE A 337 -12.85 -2.92 13.04
CA ILE A 337 -11.40 -3.22 12.92
C ILE A 337 -10.50 -2.23 13.67
N GLY A 338 -10.83 -0.94 13.70
CA GLY A 338 -10.01 0.06 14.39
C GLY A 338 -10.08 0.00 15.92
N ASN A 339 -11.00 -0.76 16.52
CA ASN A 339 -10.91 -1.10 17.95
C ASN A 339 -9.75 -2.07 18.20
N LEU A 340 -9.57 -3.06 17.32
CA LEU A 340 -8.51 -4.08 17.45
C LEU A 340 -7.15 -3.53 17.03
N PHE A 341 -7.15 -2.61 16.07
CA PHE A 341 -5.94 -2.08 15.45
C PHE A 341 -5.95 -0.53 15.44
N PRO A 342 -5.70 0.12 16.60
CA PRO A 342 -5.73 1.59 16.71
C PRO A 342 -4.72 2.30 15.81
N GLU A 343 -3.64 1.62 15.39
CA GLU A 343 -2.66 2.15 14.44
C GLU A 343 -3.27 2.46 13.07
N LEU A 344 -4.34 1.77 12.68
CA LEU A 344 -5.10 2.10 11.47
C LEU A 344 -5.71 3.49 11.57
N VAL A 345 -6.28 3.82 12.73
CA VAL A 345 -6.87 5.15 12.99
C VAL A 345 -5.80 6.24 12.93
N LYS A 346 -4.62 5.98 13.51
CA LYS A 346 -3.48 6.93 13.51
C LYS A 346 -3.02 7.33 12.11
N ILE A 347 -3.11 6.43 11.13
CA ILE A 347 -2.75 6.71 9.73
C ILE A 347 -3.94 7.22 8.90
N GLY A 348 -5.05 7.58 9.52
CA GLY A 348 -6.24 8.12 8.86
C GLY A 348 -7.23 7.07 8.34
N LEU A 349 -7.08 5.79 8.72
CA LEU A 349 -8.08 4.75 8.46
C LEU A 349 -9.12 4.67 9.59
N GLY A 350 -9.80 5.79 9.87
CA GLY A 350 -10.89 5.89 10.85
C GLY A 350 -12.23 5.26 10.39
N LYS A 351 -13.28 5.46 11.20
CA LYS A 351 -14.64 5.02 10.85
C LYS A 351 -15.06 5.62 9.50
N GLY A 352 -15.60 4.79 8.60
CA GLY A 352 -16.13 5.17 7.28
C GLY A 352 -15.08 5.25 6.17
N THR A 353 -13.79 5.26 6.50
CA THR A 353 -12.72 5.37 5.50
C THR A 353 -12.31 4.01 4.93
N ILE A 354 -12.66 2.91 5.60
CA ILE A 354 -12.39 1.54 5.13
C ILE A 354 -13.68 0.90 4.61
N SER A 355 -13.63 0.30 3.43
CA SER A 355 -14.67 -0.60 2.94
C SER A 355 -14.11 -1.56 1.90
N PHE A 356 -14.79 -2.69 1.64
CA PHE A 356 -14.37 -3.62 0.60
C PHE A 356 -14.23 -2.98 -0.78
N LYS A 357 -15.09 -1.99 -1.09
CA LYS A 357 -15.03 -1.23 -2.35
C LYS A 357 -13.76 -0.37 -2.41
N LYS A 358 -13.46 0.36 -1.32
CA LYS A 358 -12.29 1.24 -1.21
C LYS A 358 -10.98 0.46 -1.24
N ILE A 359 -10.92 -0.71 -0.59
CA ILE A 359 -9.77 -1.63 -0.64
C ILE A 359 -9.51 -2.06 -2.08
N ARG A 360 -10.52 -2.62 -2.75
CA ARG A 360 -10.40 -3.08 -4.14
C ARG A 360 -10.03 -1.94 -5.10
N ALA A 361 -10.60 -0.76 -4.91
CA ALA A 361 -10.27 0.40 -5.75
C ALA A 361 -8.85 0.90 -5.54
N THR A 362 -8.37 0.87 -4.30
CA THR A 362 -6.98 1.17 -3.97
C THR A 362 -6.02 0.21 -4.68
N GLU A 363 -6.31 -1.09 -4.71
CA GLU A 363 -5.50 -2.07 -5.47
C GLU A 363 -5.43 -1.77 -6.96
N GLY A 364 -6.54 -1.31 -7.55
CA GLY A 364 -6.60 -0.89 -8.95
C GLY A 364 -5.78 0.37 -9.22
N VAL A 365 -5.90 1.38 -8.37
CA VAL A 365 -5.15 2.64 -8.49
C VAL A 365 -3.65 2.43 -8.27
N LEU A 366 -3.25 1.61 -7.29
CA LEU A 366 -1.84 1.28 -7.07
C LEU A 366 -1.25 0.49 -8.25
N GLU A 367 -2.02 -0.41 -8.85
CA GLU A 367 -1.59 -1.12 -10.07
C GLU A 367 -1.41 -0.17 -11.25
N TRP A 368 -2.32 0.79 -11.37
CA TRP A 368 -2.20 1.85 -12.36
C TRP A 368 -0.97 2.71 -12.11
N PHE A 369 -0.69 3.10 -10.86
CA PHE A 369 0.54 3.84 -10.53
C PHE A 369 1.79 3.05 -10.89
N ARG A 370 1.80 1.73 -10.67
CA ARG A 370 2.92 0.82 -10.94
C ARG A 370 3.17 0.60 -12.44
N THR A 371 2.11 0.37 -13.21
CA THR A 371 2.23 -0.10 -14.60
C THR A 371 1.90 0.95 -15.65
N LYS A 372 1.18 2.01 -15.26
CA LYS A 372 0.57 3.01 -16.15
C LYS A 372 -0.34 2.40 -17.23
N SER A 373 -0.81 1.17 -17.02
CA SER A 373 -1.55 0.40 -18.02
C SER A 373 -2.95 0.07 -17.52
N LEU A 374 -3.96 0.54 -18.25
CA LEU A 374 -5.36 0.21 -17.97
C LEU A 374 -5.62 -1.30 -18.13
N ARG A 375 -4.94 -1.94 -19.10
CA ARG A 375 -5.01 -3.39 -19.31
C ARG A 375 -4.50 -4.17 -18.10
N ALA A 376 -3.40 -3.74 -17.49
CA ALA A 376 -2.87 -4.37 -16.27
C ALA A 376 -3.86 -4.24 -15.10
N VAL A 377 -4.45 -3.06 -14.91
CA VAL A 377 -5.50 -2.82 -13.90
C VAL A 377 -6.72 -3.71 -14.15
N SER A 378 -7.18 -3.78 -15.39
CA SER A 378 -8.30 -4.59 -15.83
C SER A 378 -8.09 -6.07 -15.49
N LYS A 379 -6.89 -6.59 -15.80
CA LYS A 379 -6.47 -7.95 -15.47
C LYS A 379 -6.46 -8.18 -13.96
N LYS A 380 -5.80 -7.30 -13.19
CA LYS A 380 -5.70 -7.40 -11.72
C LYS A 380 -7.08 -7.38 -11.04
N LEU A 381 -7.98 -6.53 -11.50
CA LEU A 381 -9.34 -6.42 -10.95
C LEU A 381 -10.32 -7.44 -11.54
N GLY A 382 -9.93 -8.22 -12.55
CA GLY A 382 -10.83 -9.16 -13.24
C GLY A 382 -12.09 -8.49 -13.78
N ASN A 383 -11.94 -7.29 -14.35
CA ASN A 383 -12.98 -6.48 -14.97
C ASN A 383 -12.58 -6.16 -16.43
N THR A 384 -13.45 -5.49 -17.18
CA THR A 384 -13.08 -4.91 -18.49
C THR A 384 -12.36 -3.57 -18.32
N GLU A 385 -11.59 -3.16 -19.33
CA GLU A 385 -10.84 -1.90 -19.30
C GLU A 385 -11.77 -0.69 -19.11
N ARG A 386 -12.93 -0.70 -19.78
CA ARG A 386 -13.97 0.32 -19.62
C ARG A 386 -14.44 0.44 -18.16
N VAL A 387 -14.70 -0.69 -17.49
CA VAL A 387 -15.14 -0.70 -16.09
C VAL A 387 -14.01 -0.23 -15.17
N ALA A 388 -12.77 -0.64 -15.41
CA ALA A 388 -11.60 -0.18 -14.67
C ALA A 388 -11.46 1.35 -14.77
N LEU A 389 -11.58 1.91 -15.96
CA LEU A 389 -11.46 3.35 -16.20
C LEU A 389 -12.60 4.15 -15.55
N GLN A 390 -13.85 3.71 -15.73
CA GLN A 390 -15.03 4.48 -15.29
C GLN A 390 -15.25 4.43 -13.77
N HIS A 391 -14.91 3.31 -13.12
CA HIS A 391 -15.29 3.08 -11.73
C HIS A 391 -14.12 3.02 -10.75
N TYR A 392 -12.91 2.69 -11.20
CA TYR A 392 -11.79 2.43 -10.30
C TYR A 392 -10.70 3.49 -10.36
N ILE A 393 -10.40 4.03 -11.54
CA ILE A 393 -9.42 5.11 -11.66
C ILE A 393 -10.16 6.46 -11.54
N PRO A 394 -9.85 7.27 -10.52
CA PRO A 394 -10.45 8.59 -10.36
C PRO A 394 -10.16 9.51 -11.54
N LYS A 395 -11.16 10.22 -12.05
CA LYS A 395 -10.99 11.19 -13.14
C LYS A 395 -9.95 12.26 -12.78
N ALA A 396 -10.01 12.79 -11.56
CA ALA A 396 -9.05 13.79 -11.09
C ALA A 396 -7.60 13.29 -11.08
N LEU A 397 -7.40 12.02 -10.76
CA LEU A 397 -6.07 11.41 -10.81
C LEU A 397 -5.56 11.33 -12.25
N LEU A 398 -6.43 10.96 -13.20
CA LEU A 398 -6.10 10.96 -14.63
C LEU A 398 -5.81 12.37 -15.14
N ASP A 399 -6.62 13.35 -14.75
CA ASP A 399 -6.44 14.74 -15.16
C ASP A 399 -5.08 15.27 -14.66
N SER A 400 -4.78 15.14 -13.36
CA SER A 400 -3.47 15.55 -12.80
C SER A 400 -2.30 14.82 -13.44
N TRP A 401 -2.46 13.53 -13.75
CA TRP A 401 -1.44 12.75 -14.45
C TRP A 401 -1.22 13.20 -15.89
N ASN A 402 -2.30 13.47 -16.63
CA ASN A 402 -2.23 13.98 -17.99
C ASN A 402 -1.58 15.36 -18.00
N THR A 403 -1.94 16.24 -17.08
CA THR A 403 -1.27 17.54 -16.88
C THR A 403 0.23 17.37 -16.64
N ARG A 404 0.64 16.43 -15.77
CA ARG A 404 2.07 16.13 -15.52
C ARG A 404 2.77 15.64 -16.79
N ILE A 405 2.16 14.77 -17.58
CA ILE A 405 2.73 14.29 -18.85
C ILE A 405 2.93 15.45 -19.83
N VAL A 406 1.89 16.26 -20.03
CA VAL A 406 1.94 17.39 -20.98
C VAL A 406 3.02 18.39 -20.57
N ARG A 407 3.06 18.78 -19.29
CA ARG A 407 4.08 19.71 -18.78
C ARG A 407 5.50 19.19 -18.93
N ARG A 408 5.72 17.90 -18.63
CA ARG A 408 7.03 17.27 -18.80
C ARG A 408 7.45 17.24 -20.28
N PHE A 409 6.51 16.92 -21.17
CA PHE A 409 6.78 16.92 -22.60
C PHE A 409 7.12 18.32 -23.13
N GLN A 410 6.34 19.33 -22.73
CA GLN A 410 6.58 20.73 -23.10
C GLN A 410 7.94 21.22 -22.60
N ASN A 411 8.26 21.00 -21.33
CA ASN A 411 9.56 21.38 -20.78
C ASN A 411 10.71 20.62 -21.45
N LEU A 412 10.55 19.34 -21.76
CA LEU A 412 11.56 18.59 -22.51
C LEU A 412 11.79 19.21 -23.90
N LEU A 413 10.72 19.55 -24.62
CA LEU A 413 10.81 20.17 -25.94
C LEU A 413 11.54 21.53 -25.88
N ILE A 414 11.16 22.39 -24.92
CA ILE A 414 11.77 23.70 -24.71
C ILE A 414 13.26 23.56 -24.38
N VAL A 415 13.59 22.70 -23.41
CA VAL A 415 14.97 22.52 -22.95
C VAL A 415 15.87 21.97 -24.06
N VAL A 416 15.38 21.03 -24.86
CA VAL A 416 16.11 20.51 -26.03
C VAL A 416 16.28 21.57 -27.11
N ALA A 417 15.27 22.40 -27.37
CA ALA A 417 15.37 23.48 -28.34
C ALA A 417 16.33 24.60 -27.88
N ALA A 418 16.39 24.89 -26.58
CA ALA A 418 17.16 25.97 -26.00
C ALA A 418 18.53 25.54 -25.43
N ALA A 419 18.97 24.30 -25.64
CA ALA A 419 20.14 23.71 -24.99
C ALA A 419 21.43 24.55 -25.10
N ASP A 420 21.64 25.17 -26.25
CA ASP A 420 22.86 25.94 -26.56
C ASP A 420 22.68 27.45 -26.33
N THR A 421 21.63 27.84 -25.60
CA THR A 421 21.27 29.25 -25.39
C THR A 421 21.53 29.68 -23.95
N GLN A 422 21.90 30.95 -23.77
CA GLN A 422 22.15 31.53 -22.45
C GLN A 422 20.89 31.67 -21.59
N PHE A 423 19.71 31.67 -22.23
CA PHE A 423 18.40 31.86 -21.58
C PHE A 423 17.66 30.54 -21.32
N LEU A 424 18.33 29.39 -21.43
CA LEU A 424 17.71 28.05 -21.24
C LEU A 424 16.87 27.96 -19.96
N LEU A 425 17.40 28.50 -18.85
CA LEU A 425 16.69 28.51 -17.58
C LEU A 425 15.47 29.43 -17.63
N ASP A 426 15.60 30.62 -18.22
CA ASP A 426 14.56 31.65 -18.29
C ASP A 426 13.32 31.23 -19.10
N VAL A 427 13.51 30.36 -20.09
CA VAL A 427 12.41 29.86 -20.93
C VAL A 427 11.79 28.55 -20.43
N SER A 428 12.40 27.92 -19.43
CA SER A 428 11.94 26.67 -18.83
C SER A 428 11.10 26.92 -17.57
N ASP A 429 10.27 25.96 -17.17
CA ASP A 429 9.48 26.07 -15.92
C ASP A 429 10.32 25.82 -14.64
N PHE A 430 11.66 25.79 -14.70
CA PHE A 430 12.53 25.47 -13.56
C PHE A 430 12.99 26.72 -12.80
N ALA A 431 12.92 26.67 -11.47
CA ALA A 431 13.30 27.80 -10.62
C ALA A 431 14.83 28.01 -10.56
N ASN A 432 15.61 26.94 -10.76
CA ASN A 432 17.07 26.98 -10.68
C ASN A 432 17.70 25.85 -11.52
N THR A 433 19.02 25.95 -11.73
CA THR A 433 19.80 25.01 -12.53
C THR A 433 19.81 23.59 -11.95
N ALA A 434 19.70 23.44 -10.63
CA ALA A 434 19.69 22.11 -10.01
C ALA A 434 18.40 21.34 -10.36
N ASP A 435 17.25 22.01 -10.34
CA ASP A 435 15.96 21.43 -10.74
C ASP A 435 15.95 21.07 -12.23
N LEU A 436 16.48 21.95 -13.08
CA LEU A 436 16.65 21.68 -14.51
C LEU A 436 17.56 20.47 -14.75
N HIS A 437 18.69 20.38 -14.04
CA HIS A 437 19.62 19.26 -14.16
C HIS A 437 18.98 17.94 -13.70
N ALA A 438 18.27 17.95 -12.56
CA ALA A 438 17.53 16.79 -12.07
C ALA A 438 16.49 16.31 -13.09
N PHE A 439 15.75 17.25 -13.69
CA PHE A 439 14.80 16.94 -14.76
C PHE A 439 15.47 16.31 -15.98
N LEU A 440 16.60 16.87 -16.45
CA LEU A 440 17.35 16.33 -17.59
C LEU A 440 17.86 14.91 -17.33
N VAL A 441 18.43 14.67 -16.15
CA VAL A 441 18.88 13.34 -15.72
C VAL A 441 17.72 12.35 -15.75
N ASP A 442 16.56 12.75 -15.24
CA ASP A 442 15.36 11.91 -15.27
C ASP A 442 14.88 11.64 -16.71
N MET A 443 14.87 12.64 -17.60
CA MET A 443 14.45 12.44 -18.99
C MET A 443 15.42 11.52 -19.74
N LEU A 444 16.73 11.67 -19.54
CA LEU A 444 17.76 10.82 -20.15
C LEU A 444 17.68 9.36 -19.69
N ARG A 445 17.24 9.13 -18.44
CA ARG A 445 16.99 7.78 -17.89
C ARG A 445 15.72 7.15 -18.45
N LEU A 446 14.68 7.95 -18.60
CA LEU A 446 13.36 7.46 -18.97
C LEU A 446 13.20 7.22 -20.46
N HIS A 447 13.96 7.94 -21.29
CA HIS A 447 13.87 7.85 -22.74
C HIS A 447 15.15 7.26 -23.30
N GLY A 448 15.06 6.08 -23.90
CA GLY A 448 16.16 5.53 -24.69
C GLY A 448 16.51 6.42 -25.89
N PRO A 449 17.79 6.45 -26.32
CA PRO A 449 18.26 7.36 -27.38
C PRO A 449 17.59 7.13 -28.74
N THR A 450 17.01 5.95 -28.97
CA THR A 450 16.37 5.56 -30.24
C THR A 450 14.85 5.48 -30.15
N GLU A 451 14.24 5.84 -29.02
CA GLU A 451 12.80 5.67 -28.81
C GLU A 451 11.95 6.68 -29.61
N ALA A 452 12.46 7.89 -29.82
CA ALA A 452 11.76 8.96 -30.52
C ALA A 452 12.74 10.05 -31.00
N PRO A 453 12.38 10.85 -32.02
CA PRO A 453 13.22 11.95 -32.51
C PRO A 453 13.62 12.95 -31.41
N LEU A 454 12.69 13.29 -30.52
CA LEU A 454 12.98 14.19 -29.40
C LEU A 454 13.92 13.55 -28.36
N ALA A 455 13.82 12.23 -28.16
CA ALA A 455 14.72 11.50 -27.27
C ALA A 455 16.14 11.43 -27.86
N GLN A 456 16.26 11.24 -29.17
CA GLN A 456 17.54 11.32 -29.87
C GLN A 456 18.19 12.69 -29.66
N LEU A 457 17.46 13.79 -29.92
CA LEU A 457 17.97 15.15 -29.73
C LEU A 457 18.33 15.45 -28.26
N LEU A 458 17.55 14.93 -27.30
CA LEU A 458 17.87 15.01 -25.87
C LEU A 458 19.23 14.36 -25.57
N HIS A 459 19.48 13.14 -26.07
CA HIS A 459 20.76 12.44 -25.87
C HIS A 459 21.90 13.08 -26.65
N GLU A 460 21.66 13.66 -27.82
CA GLU A 460 22.67 14.40 -28.58
C GLU A 460 23.13 15.67 -27.85
N LYS A 461 22.17 16.41 -27.26
CA LYS A 461 22.46 17.70 -26.62
C LYS A 461 22.90 17.58 -25.16
N PHE A 462 22.39 16.59 -24.44
CA PHE A 462 22.61 16.45 -22.99
C PHE A 462 23.11 15.07 -22.55
N GLY A 463 23.19 14.10 -23.47
CA GLY A 463 23.68 12.76 -23.15
C GLY A 463 25.20 12.72 -22.94
N PHE A 464 25.67 11.76 -22.16
CA PHE A 464 27.09 11.52 -21.95
C PHE A 464 27.61 10.52 -22.98
N VAL A 465 28.49 10.95 -23.89
CA VAL A 465 29.22 10.06 -24.79
C VAL A 465 30.41 9.48 -24.02
N THR A 466 30.37 8.19 -23.68
CA THR A 466 31.60 7.46 -23.33
C THR A 466 32.27 6.95 -24.62
N ASN A 467 33.60 6.80 -24.60
CA ASN A 467 34.44 6.36 -25.73
C ASN A 467 34.02 5.02 -26.38
N ASP A 468 33.03 4.32 -25.83
CA ASP A 468 32.58 2.99 -26.25
C ASP A 468 31.30 3.04 -27.10
N GLY A 469 30.81 4.23 -27.47
CA GLY A 469 29.63 4.41 -28.34
C GLY A 469 28.29 3.96 -27.72
N LYS A 470 28.26 3.71 -26.40
CA LYS A 470 27.04 3.30 -25.67
C LYS A 470 26.70 4.37 -24.64
N SER A 471 25.67 5.17 -24.92
CA SER A 471 25.07 6.11 -23.96
C SER A 471 24.61 5.35 -22.72
N LYS A 472 25.35 5.47 -21.61
CA LYS A 472 24.95 4.98 -20.30
C LYS A 472 24.80 6.19 -19.39
N VAL A 473 23.58 6.40 -18.91
CA VAL A 473 23.32 7.31 -17.80
C VAL A 473 24.18 6.87 -16.60
N PRO A 474 24.95 7.77 -15.95
CA PRO A 474 25.75 7.40 -14.80
C PRO A 474 24.87 6.83 -13.69
N LYS A 475 25.22 5.64 -13.19
CA LYS A 475 24.82 5.22 -11.86
C LYS A 475 25.52 6.17 -10.88
N MET A 476 24.77 6.70 -9.91
CA MET A 476 25.20 7.73 -8.96
C MET A 476 26.31 7.27 -8.00
N TYR A 477 26.88 6.07 -8.18
CA TYR A 477 27.98 5.55 -7.39
C TYR A 477 29.10 5.02 -8.29
N ALA A 478 30.25 5.69 -8.18
CA ALA A 478 31.62 5.22 -8.41
C ALA A 478 31.84 4.33 -9.65
N ASN A 479 32.10 4.95 -10.79
CA ASN A 479 32.99 4.36 -11.78
C ASN A 479 34.36 5.03 -11.62
N PRO A 480 35.45 4.30 -11.30
CA PRO A 480 36.80 4.89 -11.19
C PRO A 480 37.31 5.52 -12.51
N ASN A 481 36.62 5.28 -13.64
CA ASN A 481 36.87 5.94 -14.93
C ASN A 481 35.91 7.12 -15.23
N SER A 482 35.23 7.68 -14.23
CA SER A 482 34.35 8.85 -14.44
C SER A 482 35.18 10.08 -14.82
N GLN A 483 34.82 10.72 -15.93
CA GLN A 483 35.44 11.97 -16.38
C GLN A 483 34.73 13.16 -15.71
N LEU A 484 35.51 14.06 -15.11
CA LEU A 484 35.02 15.32 -14.57
C LEU A 484 35.12 16.39 -15.67
N HIS A 485 33.97 16.82 -16.19
CA HIS A 485 33.92 17.96 -17.12
C HIS A 485 33.88 19.26 -16.33
N VAL A 486 34.83 20.15 -16.62
CA VAL A 486 34.96 21.44 -15.95
C VAL A 486 34.84 22.55 -17.00
N SER A 487 34.05 23.58 -16.71
CA SER A 487 33.99 24.77 -17.56
C SER A 487 35.31 25.54 -17.46
N ILE A 488 36.03 25.63 -18.57
CA ILE A 488 37.27 26.41 -18.68
C ILE A 488 36.92 27.78 -19.26
N GLY A 489 36.37 28.63 -18.40
CA GLY A 489 36.03 30.01 -18.73
C GLY A 489 36.64 30.98 -17.73
N LYS A 490 37.00 32.19 -18.18
CA LYS A 490 37.61 33.23 -17.34
C LYS A 490 36.84 33.46 -16.04
N ALA A 491 35.52 33.60 -16.09
CA ALA A 491 34.69 33.84 -14.91
C ALA A 491 34.70 32.66 -13.92
N ALA A 492 34.57 31.43 -14.42
CA ALA A 492 34.55 30.23 -13.61
C ALA A 492 35.90 29.99 -12.91
N LEU A 493 37.01 30.09 -13.66
CA LEU A 493 38.35 29.95 -13.11
C LEU A 493 38.68 31.07 -12.12
N THR A 494 38.31 32.32 -12.42
CA THR A 494 38.53 33.45 -11.51
C THR A 494 37.81 33.24 -10.18
N ALA A 495 36.54 32.79 -10.22
CA ALA A 495 35.78 32.52 -9.00
C ALA A 495 36.43 31.40 -8.18
N LEU A 496 36.80 30.30 -8.83
CA LEU A 496 37.41 29.14 -8.19
C LEU A 496 38.78 29.47 -7.57
N TYR A 497 39.63 30.21 -8.30
CA TYR A 497 40.95 30.61 -7.82
C TYR A 497 40.86 31.64 -6.70
N SER A 498 39.97 32.63 -6.83
CA SER A 498 39.76 33.64 -5.78
C SER A 498 39.25 33.00 -4.49
N TYR A 499 38.38 31.98 -4.61
CA TYR A 499 37.92 31.20 -3.47
C TYR A 499 39.07 30.48 -2.76
N GLN A 500 39.95 29.81 -3.52
CA GLN A 500 41.13 29.15 -2.95
C GLN A 500 42.07 30.15 -2.27
N THR A 501 42.39 31.27 -2.93
CA THR A 501 43.30 32.29 -2.37
C THR A 501 42.71 32.93 -1.10
N ALA A 502 41.41 33.17 -1.04
CA ALA A 502 40.75 33.68 0.16
C ALA A 502 40.80 32.68 1.33
N LEU A 503 40.69 31.37 1.06
CA LEU A 503 40.85 30.32 2.06
C LEU A 503 42.30 30.17 2.54
N GLN A 504 43.29 30.44 1.69
CA GLN A 504 44.72 30.41 2.06
C GLN A 504 45.14 31.62 2.92
N ASN A 505 44.54 32.79 2.66
CA ASN A 505 44.88 34.04 3.36
C ASN A 505 44.19 34.22 4.71
N SER A 506 43.19 33.39 5.04
CA SER A 506 42.46 33.46 6.30
C SER A 506 42.41 32.08 6.98
N PRO A 507 42.72 31.95 8.29
CA PRO A 507 42.68 30.66 8.97
C PRO A 507 41.23 30.20 9.21
N PHE A 508 40.80 29.16 8.50
CA PHE A 508 39.52 28.48 8.72
C PHE A 508 39.72 27.15 9.48
N PRO A 509 38.82 26.78 10.42
CA PRO A 509 38.88 25.49 11.11
C PRO A 509 38.76 24.30 10.15
N ALA A 510 39.39 23.17 10.47
CA ALA A 510 39.29 21.94 9.67
C ALA A 510 37.83 21.49 9.49
N ASP A 511 37.03 21.59 10.55
CA ASP A 511 35.60 21.26 10.54
C ASP A 511 34.80 22.07 9.51
N PHE A 512 35.21 23.31 9.22
CA PHE A 512 34.57 24.12 8.17
C PHE A 512 34.92 23.59 6.78
N LEU A 513 36.18 23.21 6.56
CA LEU A 513 36.65 22.70 5.27
C LEU A 513 36.08 21.31 4.93
N ASP A 514 35.83 20.52 5.97
CA ASP A 514 35.29 19.16 5.88
C ASP A 514 33.75 19.11 5.97
N LYS A 515 33.09 20.24 6.21
CA LYS A 515 31.62 20.33 6.23
C LYS A 515 31.05 20.00 4.86
N VAL A 516 30.29 18.92 4.79
CA VAL A 516 29.61 18.46 3.59
C VAL A 516 28.25 19.15 3.46
N ASP A 517 27.98 19.73 2.30
CA ASP A 517 26.67 20.26 1.95
C ASP A 517 25.68 19.10 1.71
N PRO A 518 24.54 19.06 2.40
CA PRO A 518 23.62 17.92 2.34
C PRO A 518 22.88 17.78 1.00
N VAL A 519 22.85 18.83 0.17
CA VAL A 519 22.15 18.83 -1.12
C VAL A 519 23.07 18.35 -2.24
N THR A 520 24.31 18.81 -2.25
CA THR A 520 25.30 18.54 -3.31
C THR A 520 26.28 17.43 -2.96
N GLY A 521 26.46 17.11 -1.67
CA GLY A 521 27.47 16.17 -1.18
C GLY A 521 28.91 16.70 -1.28
N LEU A 522 29.10 17.99 -1.59
CA LEU A 522 30.42 18.61 -1.75
C LEU A 522 30.85 19.32 -0.47
N SER A 523 32.16 19.48 -0.30
CA SER A 523 32.77 20.25 0.79
C SER A 523 33.75 21.27 0.23
N PRO A 524 34.11 22.33 0.98
CA PRO A 524 35.15 23.27 0.57
C PRO A 524 36.45 22.61 0.06
N ARG A 525 36.87 21.49 0.67
CA ARG A 525 38.04 20.74 0.19
C ARG A 525 37.92 20.24 -1.24
N HIS A 526 36.73 19.85 -1.69
CA HIS A 526 36.53 19.40 -3.07
C HIS A 526 36.85 20.50 -4.08
N PHE A 527 36.49 21.75 -3.76
CA PHE A 527 36.82 22.91 -4.60
C PHE A 527 38.31 23.24 -4.57
N ILE A 528 38.98 23.12 -3.41
CA ILE A 528 40.44 23.29 -3.32
C ILE A 528 41.14 22.23 -4.19
N SER A 529 40.79 20.96 -4.04
CA SER A 529 41.39 19.87 -4.83
C SER A 529 41.14 20.02 -6.33
N LEU A 530 39.95 20.45 -6.73
CA LEU A 530 39.66 20.78 -8.13
C LEU A 530 40.55 21.91 -8.62
N THR A 531 40.73 22.95 -7.80
CA THR A 531 41.59 24.09 -8.12
C THR A 531 43.03 23.67 -8.34
N ASP A 532 43.59 22.87 -7.43
CA ASP A 532 44.95 22.35 -7.50
C ASP A 532 45.15 21.54 -8.78
N LEU A 533 44.21 20.66 -9.11
CA LEU A 533 44.23 19.87 -10.34
C LEU A 533 44.24 20.74 -11.60
N LEU A 534 43.40 21.78 -11.65
CA LEU A 534 43.33 22.69 -12.80
C LEU A 534 44.59 23.56 -12.92
N GLN A 535 45.12 24.08 -11.80
CA GLN A 535 46.36 24.87 -11.81
C GLN A 535 47.58 24.02 -12.21
N MET A 536 47.59 22.71 -11.91
CA MET A 536 48.64 21.80 -12.38
C MET A 536 48.52 21.45 -13.88
N ARG A 537 47.29 21.38 -14.41
CA ARG A 537 47.02 20.86 -15.76
C ARG A 537 46.94 21.94 -16.83
N LEU A 538 46.22 23.04 -16.57
CA LEU A 538 45.96 24.09 -17.56
C LEU A 538 47.22 24.78 -18.12
N PRO A 539 48.31 25.01 -17.35
CA PRO A 539 49.56 25.54 -17.92
C PRO A 539 50.21 24.66 -18.99
N LYS A 540 49.89 23.36 -18.98
CA LYS A 540 50.44 22.34 -19.88
C LYS A 540 49.41 21.89 -20.93
N ASP A 541 48.27 22.59 -21.00
CA ASP A 541 47.21 22.25 -21.95
C ASP A 541 47.63 22.58 -23.38
N LYS A 542 47.13 21.80 -24.34
CA LYS A 542 47.42 22.00 -25.77
C LYS A 542 46.60 23.14 -26.36
N ASN A 543 45.49 23.53 -25.73
CA ASN A 543 44.64 24.61 -26.19
C ASN A 543 45.14 25.98 -25.64
N PRO A 544 45.62 26.89 -26.50
CA PRO A 544 46.15 28.19 -26.07
C PRO A 544 45.08 29.08 -25.41
N GLU A 545 43.80 28.94 -25.74
CA GLU A 545 42.71 29.70 -25.12
C GLU A 545 42.50 29.31 -23.65
N TYR A 546 42.70 28.03 -23.33
CA TYR A 546 42.60 27.52 -21.95
C TYR A 546 43.77 27.99 -21.10
N VAL A 547 44.97 28.01 -21.69
CA VAL A 547 46.17 28.58 -21.06
C VAL A 547 45.98 30.08 -20.80
N ALA A 548 45.43 30.83 -21.77
CA ALA A 548 45.15 32.25 -21.62
C ALA A 548 44.09 32.51 -20.52
N CYS A 549 42.97 31.77 -20.52
CA CYS A 549 41.95 31.87 -19.48
C CYS A 549 42.50 31.58 -18.08
N HIS A 550 43.41 30.62 -17.97
CA HIS A 550 44.09 30.28 -16.73
C HIS A 550 45.00 31.43 -16.23
N GLN A 551 45.82 32.00 -17.11
CA GLN A 551 46.72 33.12 -16.77
C GLN A 551 45.94 34.37 -16.35
N GLU A 552 44.88 34.70 -17.09
CA GLU A 552 44.01 35.82 -16.76
C GLU A 552 43.29 35.61 -15.42
N ALA A 553 42.79 34.40 -15.16
CA ALA A 553 42.13 34.08 -13.91
C ALA A 553 43.08 34.17 -12.71
N LEU A 554 44.33 33.70 -12.84
CA LEU A 554 45.35 33.83 -11.78
C LEU A 554 45.67 35.28 -11.46
N ALA A 555 45.85 36.13 -12.49
CA ALA A 555 46.13 37.54 -12.32
C ALA A 555 45.00 38.28 -11.60
N ILE A 556 43.75 37.90 -11.87
CA ILE A 556 42.56 38.52 -11.27
C ILE A 556 42.27 37.98 -9.86
N ALA A 557 42.52 36.68 -9.62
CA ALA A 557 42.28 36.04 -8.33
C ALA A 557 43.19 36.58 -7.22
N GLY A 558 44.44 36.90 -7.53
CA GLY A 558 45.39 37.52 -6.60
C GLY A 558 45.15 39.02 -6.34
N SER A 559 44.14 39.64 -6.97
CA SER A 559 43.91 41.08 -6.79
C SER A 559 43.32 41.38 -5.40
N PRO A 560 43.81 42.42 -4.69
CA PRO A 560 43.34 42.77 -3.33
C PRO A 560 41.83 42.97 -3.23
N LYS A 561 41.24 43.55 -4.29
CA LYS A 561 39.80 43.82 -4.39
C LYS A 561 38.94 42.55 -4.44
N ASN A 562 39.43 41.49 -5.08
CA ASN A 562 38.70 40.21 -5.12
C ASN A 562 38.88 39.43 -3.82
N LEU A 563 40.05 39.49 -3.20
CA LEU A 563 40.30 38.87 -1.91
C LEU A 563 39.37 39.43 -0.83
N GLU A 564 39.27 40.76 -0.73
CA GLU A 564 38.38 41.42 0.22
C GLU A 564 36.90 41.04 0.01
N LYS A 565 36.47 40.93 -1.26
CA LYS A 565 35.11 40.50 -1.62
C LYS A 565 34.81 39.07 -1.14
N TRP A 566 35.73 38.14 -1.36
CA TRP A 566 35.56 36.73 -0.99
C TRP A 566 35.72 36.49 0.50
N GLU A 567 36.65 37.16 1.18
CA GLU A 567 36.77 37.12 2.64
C GLU A 567 35.49 37.60 3.32
N ARG A 568 34.86 38.65 2.80
CA ARG A 568 33.56 39.14 3.30
C ARG A 568 32.45 38.09 3.11
N LEU A 569 32.41 37.43 1.95
CA LEU A 569 31.42 36.38 1.67
C LEU A 569 31.62 35.17 2.59
N LEU A 570 32.86 34.73 2.79
CA LEU A 570 33.18 33.56 3.64
C LEU A 570 32.93 33.83 5.13
N ARG A 571 33.11 35.07 5.60
CA ARG A 571 32.79 35.46 6.99
C ARG A 571 31.28 35.49 7.26
N ASN A 572 30.46 35.78 6.26
CA ASN A 572 28.99 35.81 6.39
C ASN A 572 28.33 34.42 6.39
N VAL A 573 29.11 33.35 6.20
CA VAL A 573 28.64 31.94 6.18
C VAL A 573 28.91 31.22 7.52
N LYS A 574 29.44 31.93 8.53
CA LYS A 574 29.65 31.41 9.90
C LYS A 574 28.35 31.22 10.66
#